data_AF-A0A0F9J9H0-F1
#
_entry.id   AF-A0A0F9J9H0-F1
#
_cell.length_a   1.000
_cell.length_b   1.000
_cell.length_c   1.000
_cell.angle_alpha   90.00
_cell.angle_beta   90.00
_cell.angle_gamma   90.00
#
_symmetry.space_group_name_H-M   'P 1'
#
loop_
_entity.id
_entity.type
_entity.pdbx_description
1 polymer ?
#
loop_
_entity_poly.entity_id
_entity_poly.type
_entity_poly.pdbx_seq_one_letter_code
_entity_poly.pdbx_strand_id
1 'polypeptide(L)'
;LNLGLYNDQGILLKSSTSETDNELIIQNISIGAFYFFRVYNDVNGLYSLNIESKDSFAPSIKIVAPILNELFRSIPPQFIVEVHDLNLETMWYSINDSQSVIFTSNGSISQSLWNALQDGILILKFFANDSAGNFNMKSVIIEKSAIPPSLVISTPLNNNIYNQTPPEFNVLIFDTTLLDMWYVVSNETYYSEKTFFIDNGTIDANIWDYFSDGQLNITFYANDTAGNRNSSSILVYKDTLPPDLTINSPFQFQLFGSDGPNFDLILYDANPVSLWYTLNDNTTLHYSSNSSGIIDKAGWDACSNGTVVIKFYLQDITGAIVSREVIVRKDIEPPIIYFAFAPPYINITHPQYYQDWVEVFCKIDDPSGIDDVIFELTYQRGWRFTLAERLDNFYDDIWEHSIDISHFNWNDSVSFRFIARDFAGNSIYTQYYNFTIGDDINPQTNISYSYSIGSDMIILSTLFSLDADDDQGSGVSTIKFKINDSEWFDYFEPFDLNGLNSGEYIISYYSTDNAGNIENVKYLYITLIDPNSQETPTNIPSFLPLPIILMIGGYVLLTIYKFKKKEL
;
A
#
# COMPACT_ATOMS: atom_id res chain seq x y z
N LEU A 1 5.39 -109.46 25.28
CA LEU A 1 6.28 -109.81 26.40
C LEU A 1 6.00 -111.26 26.81
N ASN A 2 7.02 -112.11 26.98
CA ASN A 2 6.83 -113.28 27.84
C ASN A 2 6.86 -112.77 29.29
N LEU A 3 5.67 -112.60 29.87
CA LEU A 3 5.50 -112.04 31.21
C LEU A 3 5.74 -113.09 32.32
N GLY A 4 6.15 -114.32 31.96
CA GLY A 4 6.31 -115.43 32.91
C GLY A 4 5.00 -115.88 33.56
N LEU A 5 3.86 -115.52 32.94
CA LEU A 5 2.54 -115.81 33.48
C LEU A 5 2.16 -117.29 33.38
N TYR A 6 2.76 -118.04 32.46
CA TYR A 6 2.49 -119.47 32.26
C TYR A 6 3.77 -120.28 32.32
N ASN A 7 3.72 -121.52 32.83
CA ASN A 7 4.84 -122.46 32.73
C ASN A 7 4.93 -123.09 31.32
N ASP A 8 5.97 -123.89 31.10
CA ASP A 8 6.24 -124.61 29.84
C ASP A 8 5.15 -125.62 29.43
N GLN A 9 4.16 -125.86 30.30
CA GLN A 9 3.01 -126.73 30.07
C GLN A 9 1.71 -125.95 29.81
N GLY A 10 1.75 -124.61 29.79
CA GLY A 10 0.60 -123.75 29.52
C GLY A 10 -0.31 -123.49 30.72
N ILE A 11 0.15 -123.74 31.96
CA ILE A 11 -0.60 -123.49 33.20
C ILE A 11 -0.25 -122.09 33.74
N LEU A 12 -1.27 -121.29 34.07
CA LEU A 12 -1.10 -119.94 34.64
C LEU A 12 -0.50 -120.02 36.06
N LEU A 13 0.57 -119.27 36.31
CA LEU A 13 1.38 -119.32 37.53
C LEU A 13 1.06 -118.21 38.54
N LYS A 14 0.39 -117.13 38.13
CA LYS A 14 -0.01 -116.01 38.99
C LYS A 14 -1.42 -115.53 38.62
N SER A 15 -2.35 -115.59 39.56
CA SER A 15 -3.71 -115.04 39.46
C SER A 15 -4.23 -114.62 40.83
N SER A 16 -5.03 -113.55 40.85
CA SER A 16 -5.72 -113.08 42.07
C SER A 16 -7.19 -113.52 42.10
N THR A 17 -7.74 -113.70 43.30
CA THR A 17 -9.16 -114.00 43.53
C THR A 17 -10.03 -112.75 43.75
N SER A 18 -9.43 -111.55 43.74
CA SER A 18 -10.13 -110.27 43.95
C SER A 18 -9.83 -109.28 42.82
N GLU A 19 -10.82 -108.46 42.45
CA GLU A 19 -10.67 -107.41 41.43
C GLU A 19 -9.73 -106.26 41.85
N THR A 20 -9.33 -106.20 43.12
CA THR A 20 -8.56 -105.08 43.71
C THR A 20 -7.08 -105.36 44.00
N ASP A 21 -6.63 -106.60 43.93
CA ASP A 21 -5.24 -106.95 44.27
C ASP A 21 -4.36 -106.98 43.00
N ASN A 22 -3.41 -106.05 42.91
CA ASN A 22 -2.42 -105.99 41.82
C ASN A 22 -1.14 -106.76 42.22
N GLU A 23 -0.65 -107.66 41.37
CA GLU A 23 0.47 -108.56 41.75
C GLU A 23 1.77 -108.44 40.92
N LEU A 24 1.85 -107.59 39.88
CA LEU A 24 3.11 -107.41 39.12
C LEU A 24 3.30 -105.99 38.56
N ILE A 25 4.43 -105.37 38.92
CA ILE A 25 4.90 -104.08 38.37
C ILE A 25 6.06 -104.37 37.42
N ILE A 26 5.97 -103.91 36.18
CA ILE A 26 7.12 -103.89 35.25
C ILE A 26 7.40 -102.44 34.87
N GLN A 27 8.63 -101.99 35.13
CA GLN A 27 9.11 -100.67 34.71
C GLN A 27 9.63 -100.77 33.27
N ASN A 28 9.08 -99.98 32.34
CA ASN A 28 9.66 -99.83 31.02
C ASN A 28 10.51 -98.56 30.95
N ILE A 29 11.83 -98.75 31.06
CA ILE A 29 12.83 -97.67 31.12
C ILE A 29 12.82 -96.81 29.85
N SER A 30 12.37 -97.37 28.71
CA SER A 30 12.40 -96.71 27.41
C SER A 30 11.30 -95.67 27.19
N ILE A 31 10.22 -95.70 27.98
CA ILE A 31 9.04 -94.83 27.81
C ILE A 31 8.55 -94.19 29.12
N GLY A 32 9.30 -94.34 30.21
CA GLY A 32 8.97 -93.73 31.50
C GLY A 32 7.72 -94.28 32.20
N ALA A 33 7.03 -95.25 31.62
CA ALA A 33 5.79 -95.79 32.17
C ALA A 33 6.01 -97.02 33.08
N PHE A 34 5.26 -97.08 34.17
CA PHE A 34 5.00 -98.33 34.89
C PHE A 34 3.80 -99.04 34.29
N TYR A 35 3.93 -100.33 34.01
CA TYR A 35 2.81 -101.18 33.62
C TYR A 35 2.36 -102.05 34.78
N PHE A 36 1.07 -101.99 35.07
CA PHE A 36 0.40 -102.92 35.98
C PHE A 36 -0.32 -103.97 35.14
N PHE A 37 -0.07 -105.24 35.44
CA PHE A 37 -0.80 -106.36 34.84
C PHE A 37 -1.76 -106.96 35.87
N ARG A 38 -3.06 -106.91 35.58
CA ARG A 38 -4.08 -107.59 36.39
C ARG A 38 -4.53 -108.86 35.67
N VAL A 39 -4.47 -110.00 36.36
CA VAL A 39 -4.98 -111.29 35.88
C VAL A 39 -5.86 -111.88 36.97
N TYR A 40 -7.17 -111.89 36.76
CA TYR A 40 -8.15 -112.42 37.70
C TYR A 40 -9.16 -113.32 36.98
N ASN A 41 -9.81 -114.21 37.74
CA ASN A 41 -10.77 -115.19 37.24
C ASN A 41 -12.15 -114.53 37.14
N ASP A 42 -12.72 -114.43 35.94
CA ASP A 42 -14.11 -113.98 35.80
C ASP A 42 -15.11 -115.10 36.16
N VAL A 43 -16.38 -114.74 36.35
CA VAL A 43 -17.46 -115.68 36.70
C VAL A 43 -17.71 -116.79 35.65
N ASN A 44 -17.06 -116.73 34.49
CA ASN A 44 -17.18 -117.70 33.39
C ASN A 44 -15.88 -118.50 33.12
N GLY A 45 -14.84 -118.35 33.94
CA GLY A 45 -13.59 -119.08 33.79
C GLY A 45 -12.66 -118.56 32.68
N LEU A 46 -12.84 -117.32 32.23
CA LEU A 46 -11.94 -116.62 31.31
C LEU A 46 -11.05 -115.63 32.09
N TYR A 47 -9.78 -115.51 31.69
CA TYR A 47 -8.86 -114.52 32.25
C TYR A 47 -8.93 -113.22 31.44
N SER A 48 -9.17 -112.10 32.12
CA SER A 48 -9.00 -110.77 31.53
C SER A 48 -7.63 -110.21 31.89
N LEU A 49 -6.93 -109.63 30.91
CA LEU A 49 -5.68 -108.90 31.11
C LEU A 49 -5.98 -107.41 30.96
N ASN A 50 -5.87 -106.65 32.05
CA ASN A 50 -5.88 -105.20 31.99
C ASN A 50 -4.45 -104.68 32.13
N ILE A 51 -4.05 -103.79 31.21
CA ILE A 51 -2.75 -103.13 31.22
C ILE A 51 -3.00 -101.67 31.56
N GLU A 52 -2.66 -101.28 32.78
CA GLU A 52 -2.72 -99.88 33.21
C GLU A 52 -1.31 -99.29 33.11
N SER A 53 -1.14 -98.21 32.34
CA SER A 53 0.11 -97.44 32.26
C SER A 53 0.04 -96.23 33.18
N LYS A 54 1.04 -96.04 34.05
CA LYS A 54 1.18 -94.82 34.86
C LYS A 54 2.51 -94.13 34.54
N ASP A 55 2.43 -92.91 34.04
CA ASP A 55 3.58 -92.02 33.93
C ASP A 55 3.84 -91.30 35.26
N SER A 56 5.10 -91.18 35.63
CA SER A 56 5.54 -90.54 36.89
C SER A 56 6.77 -89.65 36.71
N PHE A 57 7.27 -89.48 35.48
CA PHE A 57 8.41 -88.62 35.20
C PHE A 57 7.89 -87.25 34.78
N ALA A 58 8.26 -86.22 35.52
CA ALA A 58 7.97 -84.85 35.11
C ALA A 58 8.85 -84.43 33.92
N PRO A 59 8.35 -83.53 33.06
CA PRO A 59 9.15 -82.97 31.96
C PRO A 59 10.48 -82.38 32.42
N SER A 60 11.54 -82.57 31.65
CA SER A 60 12.82 -81.87 31.90
C SER A 60 12.84 -80.53 31.17
N ILE A 61 13.29 -79.46 31.84
CA ILE A 61 13.35 -78.10 31.29
C ILE A 61 14.78 -77.55 31.45
N LYS A 62 15.34 -76.99 30.38
CA LYS A 62 16.58 -76.21 30.38
C LYS A 62 16.37 -74.87 29.66
N ILE A 63 16.74 -73.77 30.32
CA ILE A 63 16.68 -72.43 29.74
C ILE A 63 18.03 -72.14 29.08
N VAL A 64 18.02 -71.89 27.77
CA VAL A 64 19.20 -71.52 26.97
C VAL A 64 19.29 -70.00 26.82
N ALA A 65 18.14 -69.34 26.65
CA ALA A 65 18.01 -67.88 26.65
C ALA A 65 16.63 -67.48 27.22
N PRO A 66 16.49 -66.33 27.92
CA PRO A 66 17.54 -65.36 28.24
C PRO A 66 18.54 -65.88 29.29
N ILE A 67 19.69 -65.22 29.44
CA ILE A 67 20.71 -65.57 30.44
C ILE A 67 20.50 -64.81 31.76
N LEU A 68 21.17 -65.27 32.82
CA LEU A 68 21.08 -64.66 34.15
C LEU A 68 21.50 -63.17 34.11
N ASN A 69 20.63 -62.30 34.62
CA ASN A 69 20.78 -60.84 34.72
C ASN A 69 20.91 -60.12 33.37
N GLU A 70 20.41 -60.71 32.28
CA GLU A 70 20.37 -60.01 31.00
C GLU A 70 19.41 -58.82 31.05
N LEU A 71 19.86 -57.65 30.58
CA LEU A 71 19.13 -56.39 30.60
C LEU A 71 18.30 -56.22 29.31
N PHE A 72 17.01 -56.00 29.48
CA PHE A 72 16.07 -55.74 28.40
C PHE A 72 15.42 -54.36 28.58
N ARG A 73 15.26 -53.64 27.47
CA ARG A 73 14.62 -52.31 27.44
C ARG A 73 13.14 -52.45 27.07
N SER A 74 12.67 -51.64 26.12
CA SER A 74 11.30 -51.72 25.59
C SER A 74 11.03 -52.99 24.78
N ILE A 75 12.07 -53.65 24.25
CA ILE A 75 11.96 -54.90 23.50
C ILE A 75 12.02 -56.08 24.48
N PRO A 76 10.99 -56.96 24.51
CA PRO A 76 10.97 -58.13 25.37
C PRO A 76 12.06 -59.14 25.01
N PRO A 77 12.49 -59.96 25.97
CA PRO A 77 13.41 -61.06 25.69
C PRO A 77 12.82 -62.07 24.71
N GLN A 78 13.67 -62.54 23.81
CA GLN A 78 13.45 -63.84 23.17
C GLN A 78 13.80 -64.96 24.16
N PHE A 79 13.09 -66.07 24.08
CA PHE A 79 13.37 -67.24 24.90
C PHE A 79 13.65 -68.46 24.05
N ILE A 80 14.64 -69.23 24.51
CA ILE A 80 15.01 -70.54 23.98
C ILE A 80 15.01 -71.49 25.16
N VAL A 81 14.07 -72.42 25.18
CA VAL A 81 13.97 -73.48 26.17
C VAL A 81 14.02 -74.84 25.49
N GLU A 82 14.73 -75.76 26.12
CA GLU A 82 14.79 -77.17 25.75
C GLU A 82 13.92 -77.94 26.74
N VAL A 83 12.80 -78.48 26.25
CA VAL A 83 11.88 -79.31 27.04
C VAL A 83 11.88 -80.72 26.48
N HIS A 84 12.17 -81.72 27.31
CA HIS A 84 12.13 -83.12 26.91
C HIS A 84 11.21 -83.92 27.82
N ASP A 85 10.18 -84.49 27.20
CA ASP A 85 9.24 -85.45 27.77
C ASP A 85 8.59 -86.25 26.63
N LEU A 86 8.27 -87.53 26.85
CA LEU A 86 7.62 -88.38 25.84
C LEU A 86 6.10 -88.18 25.76
N ASN A 87 5.50 -87.70 26.84
CA ASN A 87 4.05 -87.51 27.00
C ASN A 87 3.71 -86.02 27.28
N LEU A 88 4.56 -85.10 26.83
CA LEU A 88 4.40 -83.65 27.00
C LEU A 88 3.00 -83.19 26.57
N GLU A 89 2.29 -82.50 27.46
CA GLU A 89 0.95 -81.99 27.20
C GLU A 89 0.98 -80.49 26.92
N THR A 90 1.43 -79.67 27.90
CA THR A 90 1.47 -78.21 27.74
C THR A 90 2.74 -77.58 28.29
N MET A 91 3.11 -76.44 27.72
CA MET A 91 4.18 -75.58 28.20
C MET A 91 3.67 -74.16 28.35
N TRP A 92 4.09 -73.48 29.42
CA TRP A 92 3.74 -72.08 29.64
C TRP A 92 4.85 -71.33 30.37
N TYR A 93 4.84 -70.01 30.26
CA TYR A 93 5.73 -69.13 31.02
C TYR A 93 4.95 -68.11 31.83
N SER A 94 5.57 -67.57 32.88
CA SER A 94 5.09 -66.42 33.64
C SER A 94 6.25 -65.54 34.10
N ILE A 95 5.97 -64.25 34.37
CA ILE A 95 6.98 -63.30 34.87
C ILE A 95 6.49 -62.70 36.17
N ASN A 96 7.27 -62.81 37.26
CA ASN A 96 6.88 -62.30 38.59
C ASN A 96 5.46 -62.71 39.01
N ASP A 97 5.07 -63.95 38.70
CA ASP A 97 3.74 -64.52 38.99
C ASP A 97 2.58 -63.84 38.24
N SER A 98 2.87 -63.20 37.10
CA SER A 98 1.87 -62.74 36.13
C SER A 98 1.03 -63.89 35.58
N GLN A 99 0.00 -63.53 34.79
CA GLN A 99 -0.76 -64.50 34.00
C GLN A 99 0.18 -65.43 33.20
N SER A 100 -0.09 -66.74 33.27
CA SER A 100 0.60 -67.75 32.49
C SER A 100 0.26 -67.65 31.01
N VAL A 101 1.26 -67.74 30.16
CA VAL A 101 1.11 -67.72 28.70
C VAL A 101 1.57 -69.06 28.13
N ILE A 102 0.66 -69.77 27.45
CA ILE A 102 0.95 -71.04 26.79
C ILE A 102 1.79 -70.79 25.53
N PHE A 103 2.79 -71.64 25.29
CA PHE A 103 3.59 -71.62 24.07
C PHE A 103 3.85 -73.04 23.55
N THR A 104 4.05 -73.17 22.24
CA THR A 104 4.33 -74.46 21.57
C THR A 104 5.70 -74.51 20.91
N SER A 105 6.36 -73.35 20.74
CA SER A 105 7.72 -73.23 20.24
C SER A 105 8.45 -72.07 20.92
N ASN A 106 9.78 -72.07 20.83
CA ASN A 106 10.61 -70.92 21.21
C ASN A 106 10.13 -69.66 20.49
N GLY A 107 10.25 -68.53 21.18
CA GLY A 107 9.63 -67.29 20.71
C GLY A 107 10.08 -66.09 21.51
N SER A 108 9.20 -65.11 21.64
CA SER A 108 9.44 -63.90 22.42
C SER A 108 8.37 -63.76 23.49
N ILE A 109 8.74 -63.15 24.61
CA ILE A 109 7.74 -62.74 25.60
C ILE A 109 6.78 -61.77 24.93
N SER A 110 5.48 -61.93 25.23
CA SER A 110 4.46 -61.05 24.66
C SER A 110 4.76 -59.59 24.96
N GLN A 111 4.75 -58.75 23.93
CA GLN A 111 4.96 -57.30 24.08
C GLN A 111 3.92 -56.67 25.02
N SER A 112 2.67 -57.14 24.99
CA SER A 112 1.62 -56.62 25.87
C SER A 112 1.87 -56.94 27.34
N LEU A 113 2.35 -58.16 27.63
CA LEU A 113 2.77 -58.55 28.97
C LEU A 113 4.00 -57.75 29.40
N TRP A 114 4.98 -57.62 28.51
CA TRP A 114 6.22 -56.88 28.76
C TRP A 114 5.96 -55.42 29.12
N ASN A 115 5.10 -54.73 28.36
CA ASN A 115 4.74 -53.34 28.59
C ASN A 115 4.02 -53.12 29.95
N ALA A 116 3.33 -54.13 30.47
CA ALA A 116 2.61 -54.04 31.74
C ALA A 116 3.52 -54.20 32.98
N LEU A 117 4.73 -54.74 32.81
CA LEU A 117 5.68 -54.94 33.90
C LEU A 117 6.36 -53.63 34.30
N GLN A 118 6.62 -53.45 35.59
CA GLN A 118 7.49 -52.37 36.06
C GLN A 118 8.96 -52.69 35.76
N ASP A 119 9.77 -51.64 35.64
CA ASP A 119 11.23 -51.78 35.56
C ASP A 119 11.79 -52.36 36.86
N GLY A 120 12.93 -53.03 36.76
CA GLY A 120 13.61 -53.71 37.86
C GLY A 120 13.89 -55.19 37.57
N ILE A 121 14.17 -55.92 38.65
CA ILE A 121 14.51 -57.35 38.61
C ILE A 121 13.23 -58.17 38.37
N LEU A 122 13.25 -59.00 37.33
CA LEU A 122 12.15 -59.88 36.95
C LEU A 122 12.58 -61.35 37.02
N ILE A 123 11.69 -62.21 37.50
CA ILE A 123 11.86 -63.67 37.51
C ILE A 123 10.99 -64.26 36.41
N LEU A 124 11.61 -64.71 35.33
CA LEU A 124 10.96 -65.41 34.23
C LEU A 124 10.95 -66.92 34.52
N LYS A 125 9.75 -67.48 34.67
CA LYS A 125 9.52 -68.90 34.99
C LYS A 125 8.97 -69.63 33.76
N PHE A 126 9.51 -70.81 33.46
CA PHE A 126 9.04 -71.74 32.45
C PHE A 126 8.55 -73.02 33.11
N PHE A 127 7.40 -73.50 32.65
CA PHE A 127 6.72 -74.68 33.17
C PHE A 127 6.38 -75.62 32.03
N ALA A 128 6.30 -76.92 32.34
CA ALA A 128 5.83 -77.95 31.44
C ALA A 128 5.13 -79.05 32.23
N ASN A 129 4.01 -79.55 31.73
CA ASN A 129 3.33 -80.73 32.26
C ASN A 129 3.16 -81.82 31.20
N ASP A 130 3.04 -83.06 31.64
CA ASP A 130 2.67 -84.20 30.81
C ASP A 130 1.17 -84.55 30.95
N SER A 131 0.70 -85.46 30.11
CA SER A 131 -0.70 -85.92 30.09
C SER A 131 -1.12 -86.72 31.33
N ALA A 132 -0.18 -87.11 32.20
CA ALA A 132 -0.46 -87.75 33.49
C ALA A 132 -0.49 -86.76 34.66
N GLY A 133 -0.24 -85.47 34.40
CA GLY A 133 -0.25 -84.40 35.38
C GLY A 133 1.08 -84.20 36.11
N ASN A 134 2.17 -84.88 35.73
CA ASN A 134 3.50 -84.57 36.25
C ASN A 134 3.97 -83.25 35.63
N PHE A 135 4.55 -82.34 36.44
CA PHE A 135 5.01 -81.05 35.94
C PHE A 135 6.35 -80.64 36.56
N ASN A 136 7.08 -79.79 35.85
CA ASN A 136 8.35 -79.22 36.30
C ASN A 136 8.41 -77.72 36.01
N MET A 137 9.33 -77.02 36.69
CA MET A 137 9.51 -75.58 36.56
C MET A 137 10.99 -75.19 36.68
N LYS A 138 11.41 -74.27 35.80
CA LYS A 138 12.70 -73.58 35.87
C LYS A 138 12.50 -72.08 35.79
N SER A 139 13.45 -71.32 36.32
CA SER A 139 13.41 -69.86 36.28
C SER A 139 14.78 -69.26 35.96
N VAL A 140 14.74 -68.05 35.40
CA VAL A 140 15.90 -67.19 35.17
C VAL A 140 15.56 -65.78 35.64
N ILE A 141 16.54 -65.12 36.26
CA ILE A 141 16.43 -63.71 36.67
C ILE A 141 16.92 -62.86 35.50
N ILE A 142 16.14 -61.84 35.12
CA ILE A 142 16.45 -60.86 34.09
C ILE A 142 16.16 -59.46 34.62
N GLU A 143 16.67 -58.42 33.95
CA GLU A 143 16.43 -57.03 34.32
C GLU A 143 15.65 -56.31 33.23
N LYS A 144 14.68 -55.49 33.64
CA LYS A 144 13.96 -54.60 32.75
C LYS A 144 14.27 -53.14 33.09
N SER A 145 14.66 -52.37 32.09
CA SER A 145 14.82 -50.91 32.19
C SER A 145 14.34 -50.28 30.89
N ALA A 146 13.05 -49.95 30.80
CA ALA A 146 12.38 -49.51 29.58
C ALA A 146 11.82 -48.08 29.68
N ILE A 147 11.81 -47.47 30.86
CA ILE A 147 11.28 -46.13 31.09
C ILE A 147 12.39 -45.11 30.82
N PRO A 148 12.29 -44.27 29.77
CA PRO A 148 13.24 -43.18 29.58
C PRO A 148 12.97 -42.03 30.55
N PRO A 149 13.96 -41.14 30.77
CA PRO A 149 13.77 -39.93 31.57
C PRO A 149 12.60 -39.08 31.07
N SER A 150 11.90 -38.40 31.97
CA SER A 150 10.90 -37.38 31.60
C SER A 150 11.43 -35.98 31.81
N LEU A 151 11.14 -35.06 30.89
CA LEU A 151 11.67 -33.70 30.89
C LEU A 151 10.55 -32.66 30.74
N VAL A 152 10.63 -31.57 31.49
CA VAL A 152 9.76 -30.39 31.36
C VAL A 152 10.61 -29.14 31.33
N ILE A 153 10.56 -28.39 30.22
CA ILE A 153 11.23 -27.10 30.08
C ILE A 153 10.34 -26.03 30.71
N SER A 154 10.83 -25.39 31.77
CA SER A 154 10.15 -24.25 32.43
C SER A 154 10.63 -22.91 31.85
N THR A 155 11.92 -22.80 31.57
CA THR A 155 12.52 -21.71 30.78
C THR A 155 13.64 -22.27 29.90
N PRO A 156 13.93 -21.67 28.73
CA PRO A 156 13.22 -20.53 28.12
C PRO A 156 11.81 -20.90 27.63
N LEU A 157 10.94 -19.90 27.41
CA LEU A 157 9.60 -20.10 26.84
C LEU A 157 9.63 -20.08 25.32
N ASN A 158 8.63 -20.72 24.71
CA ASN A 158 8.55 -20.84 23.26
C ASN A 158 8.37 -19.46 22.61
N ASN A 159 9.10 -19.23 21.52
CA ASN A 159 9.15 -17.98 20.76
C ASN A 159 9.71 -16.77 21.52
N ASN A 160 10.34 -16.96 22.68
CA ASN A 160 11.04 -15.87 23.33
C ASN A 160 12.21 -15.38 22.46
N ILE A 161 12.45 -14.08 22.53
CA ILE A 161 13.52 -13.42 21.78
C ILE A 161 14.62 -13.01 22.75
N TYR A 162 15.87 -13.24 22.34
CA TYR A 162 17.06 -12.97 23.13
C TYR A 162 18.05 -12.20 22.28
N ASN A 163 18.78 -11.27 22.90
CA ASN A 163 19.80 -10.47 22.24
C ASN A 163 21.17 -11.15 22.30
N GLN A 164 22.25 -10.38 22.49
CA GLN A 164 23.58 -10.93 22.71
C GLN A 164 23.66 -11.81 23.97
N THR A 165 22.77 -11.59 24.94
CA THR A 165 22.74 -12.36 26.18
C THR A 165 22.02 -13.69 25.94
N PRO A 166 22.68 -14.84 26.11
CA PRO A 166 22.05 -16.15 25.95
C PRO A 166 20.93 -16.38 26.97
N PRO A 167 19.91 -17.19 26.62
CA PRO A 167 18.83 -17.52 27.53
C PRO A 167 19.29 -18.34 28.73
N GLU A 168 18.74 -18.03 29.90
CA GLU A 168 18.73 -18.95 31.05
C GLU A 168 17.74 -20.09 30.80
N PHE A 169 18.08 -21.29 31.27
CA PHE A 169 17.26 -22.47 31.19
C PHE A 169 16.98 -23.07 32.56
N ASN A 170 15.73 -23.51 32.73
CA ASN A 170 15.26 -24.30 33.85
C ASN A 170 14.53 -25.53 33.29
N VAL A 171 15.12 -26.69 33.46
CA VAL A 171 14.59 -27.96 32.96
C VAL A 171 14.43 -28.94 34.12
N LEU A 172 13.20 -29.39 34.34
CA LEU A 172 12.88 -30.40 35.34
C LEU A 172 12.99 -31.78 34.70
N ILE A 173 13.83 -32.64 35.28
CA ILE A 173 14.08 -33.99 34.78
C ILE A 173 13.75 -34.98 35.89
N PHE A 174 12.89 -35.96 35.59
CA PHE A 174 12.50 -37.00 36.53
C PHE A 174 12.94 -38.37 36.01
N ASP A 175 13.95 -38.93 36.68
CA ASP A 175 14.47 -40.29 36.47
C ASP A 175 15.31 -40.70 37.70
N THR A 176 15.07 -41.89 38.26
CA THR A 176 15.81 -42.38 39.45
C THR A 176 17.18 -42.97 39.10
N THR A 177 17.43 -43.23 37.83
CA THR A 177 18.61 -43.86 37.23
C THR A 177 19.28 -42.95 36.20
N LEU A 178 19.07 -41.64 36.32
CA LEU A 178 19.64 -40.63 35.43
C LEU A 178 21.16 -40.75 35.33
N LEU A 179 21.68 -40.73 34.10
CA LEU A 179 23.11 -40.80 33.81
C LEU A 179 23.64 -39.43 33.36
N ASP A 180 23.23 -38.96 32.18
CA ASP A 180 23.68 -37.69 31.62
C ASP A 180 22.51 -36.80 31.21
N MET A 181 22.75 -35.49 31.26
CA MET A 181 21.88 -34.45 30.70
C MET A 181 22.71 -33.53 29.82
N TRP A 182 22.17 -33.17 28.66
CA TRP A 182 22.85 -32.23 27.77
C TRP A 182 21.85 -31.47 26.90
N TYR A 183 22.26 -30.32 26.37
CA TYR A 183 21.51 -29.62 25.35
C TYR A 183 22.30 -29.46 24.06
N VAL A 184 21.58 -29.18 22.98
CA VAL A 184 22.09 -28.79 21.66
C VAL A 184 21.29 -27.58 21.18
N VAL A 185 21.99 -26.58 20.66
CA VAL A 185 21.37 -25.42 19.97
C VAL A 185 21.52 -25.64 18.46
N SER A 186 20.47 -25.38 17.69
CA SER A 186 20.48 -25.61 16.24
C SER A 186 19.64 -24.59 15.50
N ASN A 187 20.02 -24.31 14.26
CA ASN A 187 19.17 -23.67 13.25
C ASN A 187 18.83 -24.71 12.16
N GLU A 188 18.37 -24.28 10.99
CA GLU A 188 18.03 -25.20 9.89
C GLU A 188 19.24 -25.93 9.29
N THR A 189 20.45 -25.38 9.42
CA THR A 189 21.65 -25.85 8.70
C THR A 189 22.72 -26.43 9.61
N TYR A 190 22.70 -26.14 10.91
CA TYR A 190 23.76 -26.49 11.85
C TYR A 190 23.21 -26.87 13.23
N TYR A 191 23.89 -27.83 13.87
CA TYR A 191 23.68 -28.28 15.24
C TYR A 191 24.97 -28.10 16.03
N SER A 192 24.89 -27.48 17.21
CA SER A 192 26.03 -27.36 18.12
C SER A 192 26.48 -28.73 18.63
N GLU A 193 27.69 -28.78 19.20
CA GLU A 193 28.10 -29.93 20.00
C GLU A 193 27.24 -30.07 21.27
N LYS A 194 27.26 -31.26 21.87
CA LYS A 194 26.55 -31.53 23.13
C LYS A 194 27.19 -30.73 24.25
N THR A 195 26.39 -29.94 24.96
CA THR A 195 26.82 -29.33 26.21
C THR A 195 26.18 -30.03 27.38
N PHE A 196 26.99 -30.75 28.18
CA PHE A 196 26.52 -31.45 29.36
C PHE A 196 26.29 -30.48 30.52
N PHE A 197 25.25 -30.73 31.30
CA PHE A 197 24.93 -29.94 32.50
C PHE A 197 24.48 -30.85 33.64
N ILE A 198 24.67 -30.40 34.87
CA ILE A 198 24.23 -31.10 36.09
C ILE A 198 23.16 -30.32 36.87
N ASP A 199 23.06 -29.01 36.60
CA ASP A 199 22.11 -28.08 37.20
C ASP A 199 21.59 -27.12 36.11
N ASN A 200 20.49 -26.44 36.42
CA ASN A 200 19.99 -25.32 35.63
C ASN A 200 21.04 -24.21 35.46
N GLY A 201 20.98 -23.47 34.37
CA GLY A 201 22.00 -22.47 34.08
C GLY A 201 21.67 -21.62 32.86
N THR A 202 22.70 -21.19 32.15
CA THR A 202 22.57 -20.37 30.94
C THR A 202 23.11 -21.15 29.76
N ILE A 203 22.51 -20.97 28.58
CA ILE A 203 23.09 -21.50 27.34
C ILE A 203 24.50 -20.91 27.16
N ASP A 204 25.45 -21.77 26.80
CA ASP A 204 26.85 -21.41 26.60
C ASP A 204 26.98 -20.24 25.62
N ALA A 205 27.68 -19.19 26.06
CA ALA A 205 27.82 -17.96 25.31
C ALA A 205 28.56 -18.15 23.98
N ASN A 206 29.54 -19.06 23.89
CA ASN A 206 30.26 -19.30 22.64
C ASN A 206 29.37 -20.00 21.62
N ILE A 207 28.52 -20.93 22.06
CA ILE A 207 27.50 -21.54 21.20
C ILE A 207 26.51 -20.48 20.74
N TRP A 208 26.04 -19.63 21.66
CA TRP A 208 25.09 -18.56 21.34
C TRP A 208 25.67 -17.55 20.35
N ASP A 209 26.91 -17.10 20.57
CA ASP A 209 27.63 -16.13 19.73
C ASP A 209 27.94 -16.67 18.32
N TYR A 210 28.06 -17.99 18.18
CA TYR A 210 28.29 -18.63 16.88
C TYR A 210 27.10 -18.49 15.92
N PHE A 211 25.87 -18.55 16.44
CA PHE A 211 24.68 -18.42 15.61
C PHE A 211 24.43 -16.94 15.24
N SER A 212 24.09 -16.71 13.97
CA SER A 212 23.54 -15.42 13.53
C SER A 212 22.13 -15.20 14.08
N ASP A 213 21.64 -13.98 13.94
CA ASP A 213 20.24 -13.65 14.23
C ASP A 213 19.27 -14.54 13.43
N GLY A 214 18.09 -14.75 14.00
CA GLY A 214 17.04 -15.58 13.46
C GLY A 214 16.60 -16.70 14.41
N GLN A 215 15.93 -17.69 13.83
CA GLN A 215 15.27 -18.76 14.56
C GLN A 215 16.25 -19.85 15.02
N LEU A 216 16.21 -20.19 16.31
CA LEU A 216 17.02 -21.23 16.93
C LEU A 216 16.15 -22.23 17.72
N ASN A 217 16.46 -23.51 17.61
CA ASN A 217 15.92 -24.58 18.45
C ASN A 217 16.92 -24.94 19.54
N ILE A 218 16.48 -24.95 20.79
CA ILE A 218 17.25 -25.49 21.92
C ILE A 218 16.62 -26.83 22.29
N THR A 219 17.36 -27.92 22.12
CA THR A 219 16.90 -29.27 22.47
C THR A 219 17.64 -29.80 23.68
N PHE A 220 16.91 -30.11 24.73
CA PHE A 220 17.41 -30.75 25.94
C PHE A 220 17.22 -32.26 25.84
N TYR A 221 18.19 -33.00 26.33
CA TYR A 221 18.25 -34.45 26.33
C TYR A 221 18.61 -34.97 27.71
N ALA A 222 18.06 -36.13 28.05
CA ALA A 222 18.47 -36.90 29.22
C ALA A 222 18.54 -38.38 28.85
N ASN A 223 19.50 -39.11 29.42
CA ASN A 223 19.56 -40.57 29.35
C ASN A 223 19.72 -41.19 30.75
N ASP A 224 19.22 -42.41 30.91
CA ASP A 224 19.43 -43.21 32.12
C ASP A 224 20.66 -44.13 31.99
N THR A 225 21.02 -44.82 33.07
CA THR A 225 22.14 -45.79 33.11
C THR A 225 21.93 -47.00 32.20
N ALA A 226 20.68 -47.31 31.85
CA ALA A 226 20.36 -48.38 30.91
C ALA A 226 20.46 -47.93 29.45
N GLY A 227 20.61 -46.62 29.20
CA GLY A 227 20.72 -45.98 27.89
C GLY A 227 19.38 -45.65 27.23
N ASN A 228 18.27 -45.61 27.97
CA ASN A 228 17.01 -45.03 27.52
C ASN A 228 17.17 -43.51 27.47
N ARG A 229 16.68 -42.87 26.41
CA ARG A 229 16.85 -41.43 26.18
C ARG A 229 15.50 -40.78 25.88
N ASN A 230 15.33 -39.56 26.35
CA ASN A 230 14.24 -38.68 25.94
C ASN A 230 14.77 -37.27 25.63
N SER A 231 13.94 -36.47 24.98
CA SER A 231 14.27 -35.10 24.61
C SER A 231 13.07 -34.18 24.58
N SER A 232 13.30 -32.90 24.84
CA SER A 232 12.32 -31.84 24.63
C SER A 232 12.99 -30.64 23.96
N SER A 233 12.27 -29.95 23.08
CA SER A 233 12.80 -28.84 22.27
C SER A 233 11.96 -27.59 22.47
N ILE A 234 12.60 -26.44 22.40
CA ILE A 234 11.96 -25.13 22.46
C ILE A 234 12.48 -24.22 21.35
N LEU A 235 11.56 -23.49 20.72
CA LEU A 235 11.89 -22.50 19.69
C LEU A 235 12.18 -21.15 20.35
N VAL A 236 13.26 -20.49 19.98
CA VAL A 236 13.61 -19.12 20.40
C VAL A 236 14.12 -18.32 19.21
N TYR A 237 14.17 -17.00 19.35
CA TYR A 237 14.75 -16.10 18.35
C TYR A 237 15.96 -15.38 18.93
N LYS A 238 17.03 -15.32 18.14
CA LYS A 238 18.17 -14.44 18.43
C LYS A 238 18.02 -13.17 17.60
N ASP A 239 18.11 -12.03 18.26
CA ASP A 239 18.02 -10.72 17.60
C ASP A 239 18.98 -9.71 18.24
N THR A 240 20.06 -9.39 17.53
CA THR A 240 21.13 -8.51 18.01
C THR A 240 21.19 -7.18 17.26
N LEU A 241 20.47 -7.07 16.14
CA LEU A 241 20.48 -5.88 15.29
C LEU A 241 19.20 -5.06 15.53
N PRO A 242 19.31 -3.78 15.95
CA PRO A 242 18.13 -2.93 16.03
C PRO A 242 17.58 -2.66 14.62
N PRO A 243 16.25 -2.45 14.48
CA PRO A 243 15.67 -2.10 13.19
C PRO A 243 16.19 -0.75 12.72
N ASP A 244 16.50 -0.63 11.43
CA ASP A 244 16.81 0.65 10.77
C ASP A 244 16.10 0.77 9.42
N LEU A 245 15.88 2.01 8.98
CA LEU A 245 15.23 2.30 7.71
C LEU A 245 15.78 3.57 7.05
N THR A 246 15.73 3.60 5.72
CA THR A 246 16.05 4.77 4.88
C THR A 246 14.89 5.06 3.93
N ILE A 247 14.61 6.34 3.71
CA ILE A 247 13.60 6.82 2.74
C ILE A 247 14.32 7.14 1.42
N ASN A 248 14.04 6.38 0.36
CA ASN A 248 14.55 6.67 -0.99
C ASN A 248 13.63 7.66 -1.72
N SER A 249 12.32 7.52 -1.53
CA SER A 249 11.28 8.37 -2.10
C SER A 249 10.10 8.44 -1.12
N PRO A 250 9.39 9.57 -1.00
CA PRO A 250 9.62 10.84 -1.69
C PRO A 250 10.88 11.58 -1.20
N PHE A 251 11.31 12.60 -1.95
CA PHE A 251 12.42 13.46 -1.56
C PHE A 251 11.96 14.62 -0.68
N GLN A 252 12.89 15.16 0.11
CA GLN A 252 12.66 16.34 0.92
C GLN A 252 12.16 17.51 0.05
N PHE A 253 11.04 18.09 0.45
CA PHE A 253 10.30 19.19 -0.18
C PHE A 253 9.77 18.93 -1.60
N GLN A 254 9.71 17.67 -2.03
CA GLN A 254 9.09 17.32 -3.31
C GLN A 254 7.62 17.78 -3.35
N LEU A 255 7.22 18.34 -4.49
CA LEU A 255 5.88 18.88 -4.73
C LEU A 255 4.92 17.79 -5.21
N PHE A 256 3.72 17.75 -4.62
CA PHE A 256 2.63 16.86 -4.98
C PHE A 256 1.31 17.64 -5.00
N GLY A 257 0.38 17.19 -5.85
CA GLY A 257 -0.94 17.78 -5.96
C GLY A 257 -2.00 17.08 -5.11
N SER A 258 -3.18 16.91 -5.72
CA SER A 258 -4.30 16.16 -5.13
C SER A 258 -4.02 14.65 -5.00
N ASP A 259 -3.12 14.12 -5.83
CA ASP A 259 -2.63 12.76 -5.74
C ASP A 259 -1.44 12.66 -4.78
N GLY A 260 -1.52 11.72 -3.84
CA GLY A 260 -0.49 11.50 -2.83
C GLY A 260 0.78 10.86 -3.41
N PRO A 261 1.91 10.99 -2.71
CA PRO A 261 3.19 10.46 -3.18
C PRO A 261 3.23 8.93 -3.14
N ASN A 262 4.01 8.35 -4.04
CA ASN A 262 4.53 7.00 -3.85
C ASN A 262 5.73 7.04 -2.90
N PHE A 263 5.88 6.00 -2.09
CA PHE A 263 7.04 5.83 -1.22
C PHE A 263 7.86 4.60 -1.61
N ASP A 264 9.17 4.69 -1.37
CA ASP A 264 10.14 3.61 -1.51
C ASP A 264 11.15 3.70 -0.36
N LEU A 265 11.33 2.58 0.35
CA LEU A 265 12.12 2.48 1.57
C LEU A 265 13.13 1.34 1.45
N ILE A 266 14.27 1.52 2.10
CA ILE A 266 15.23 0.44 2.36
C ILE A 266 15.12 0.08 3.84
N LEU A 267 14.85 -1.19 4.13
CA LEU A 267 14.70 -1.71 5.47
C LEU A 267 15.93 -2.55 5.84
N TYR A 268 16.43 -2.39 7.06
CA TYR A 268 17.57 -3.13 7.59
C TYR A 268 17.12 -3.87 8.86
N ASP A 269 16.73 -5.14 8.70
CA ASP A 269 16.42 -6.09 9.78
C ASP A 269 16.25 -7.52 9.19
N ALA A 270 16.61 -8.57 9.94
CA ALA A 270 16.52 -9.97 9.55
C ALA A 270 15.23 -10.69 10.01
N ASN A 271 14.40 -10.05 10.85
CA ASN A 271 13.24 -10.67 11.50
C ASN A 271 11.92 -10.00 11.07
N PRO A 272 10.73 -10.64 11.21
CA PRO A 272 9.49 -10.14 10.62
C PRO A 272 9.08 -8.77 11.18
N VAL A 273 9.10 -7.78 10.28
CA VAL A 273 9.07 -6.35 10.60
C VAL A 273 7.67 -5.77 10.34
N SER A 274 7.09 -5.07 11.30
CA SER A 274 5.90 -4.26 11.06
C SER A 274 6.29 -2.87 10.55
N LEU A 275 5.72 -2.47 9.42
CA LEU A 275 5.94 -1.17 8.79
C LEU A 275 4.63 -0.37 8.75
N TRP A 276 4.68 0.88 9.20
CA TRP A 276 3.56 1.81 9.07
C TRP A 276 4.05 3.25 8.92
N TYR A 277 3.14 4.16 8.58
CA TYR A 277 3.42 5.59 8.59
C TYR A 277 2.27 6.41 9.18
N THR A 278 2.60 7.65 9.54
CA THR A 278 1.65 8.70 9.96
C THR A 278 1.84 9.94 9.09
N LEU A 279 0.80 10.75 8.95
CA LEU A 279 0.84 12.03 8.24
C LEU A 279 0.64 13.17 9.25
N ASN A 280 1.54 14.16 9.27
CA ASN A 280 1.51 15.31 10.18
C ASN A 280 1.39 14.91 11.67
N ASP A 281 2.09 13.85 12.08
CA ASP A 281 2.03 13.26 13.42
C ASP A 281 0.59 12.95 13.90
N ASN A 282 -0.32 12.66 12.98
CA ASN A 282 -1.64 12.17 13.33
C ASN A 282 -1.56 10.79 14.01
N THR A 283 -2.59 10.42 14.78
CA THR A 283 -2.64 9.13 15.48
C THR A 283 -3.08 7.96 14.60
N THR A 284 -3.43 8.22 13.34
CA THR A 284 -3.89 7.21 12.39
C THR A 284 -2.69 6.46 11.82
N LEU A 285 -2.59 5.16 12.12
CA LEU A 285 -1.51 4.32 11.62
C LEU A 285 -1.89 3.68 10.29
N HIS A 286 -1.08 3.90 9.27
CA HIS A 286 -1.25 3.29 7.95
C HIS A 286 -0.23 2.17 7.76
N TYR A 287 -0.65 0.92 7.93
CA TYR A 287 0.23 -0.25 7.81
C TYR A 287 0.53 -0.61 6.35
N SER A 288 1.76 -1.02 6.08
CA SER A 288 2.21 -1.53 4.79
C SER A 288 2.91 -2.88 4.96
N SER A 289 2.63 -3.83 4.07
CA SER A 289 3.35 -5.11 4.01
C SER A 289 4.63 -5.04 3.17
N ASN A 290 4.81 -3.95 2.41
CA ASN A 290 5.89 -3.77 1.44
C ASN A 290 6.69 -2.51 1.76
N SER A 291 7.99 -2.52 1.45
CA SER A 291 8.87 -1.35 1.59
C SER A 291 8.61 -0.25 0.55
N SER A 292 7.71 -0.48 -0.41
CA SER A 292 7.26 0.50 -1.39
C SER A 292 5.74 0.48 -1.51
N GLY A 293 5.13 1.64 -1.79
CA GLY A 293 3.68 1.75 -1.92
C GLY A 293 3.21 3.15 -2.26
N ILE A 294 1.90 3.38 -2.11
CA ILE A 294 1.25 4.67 -2.32
C ILE A 294 0.76 5.15 -0.96
N ILE A 295 0.94 6.44 -0.65
CA ILE A 295 0.31 7.05 0.52
C ILE A 295 -1.21 6.97 0.39
N ASP A 296 -1.87 6.60 1.48
CA ASP A 296 -3.31 6.41 1.55
C ASP A 296 -4.06 7.68 1.12
N LYS A 297 -4.99 7.52 0.17
CA LYS A 297 -5.68 8.65 -0.44
C LYS A 297 -6.52 9.43 0.57
N ALA A 298 -7.22 8.73 1.47
CA ALA A 298 -8.06 9.39 2.48
C ALA A 298 -7.21 10.15 3.50
N GLY A 299 -6.09 9.57 3.94
CA GLY A 299 -5.11 10.25 4.78
C GLY A 299 -4.48 11.47 4.10
N TRP A 300 -4.12 11.35 2.81
CA TRP A 300 -3.59 12.47 2.03
C TRP A 300 -4.61 13.59 1.87
N ASP A 301 -5.86 13.27 1.56
CA ASP A 301 -6.95 14.25 1.37
C ASP A 301 -7.29 14.99 2.66
N ALA A 302 -7.09 14.36 3.83
CA ALA A 302 -7.25 15.00 5.12
C ALA A 302 -6.16 16.03 5.45
N CYS A 303 -5.00 15.98 4.77
CA CYS A 303 -3.93 16.97 4.95
C CYS A 303 -4.28 18.29 4.25
N SER A 304 -4.07 19.43 4.93
CA SER A 304 -4.26 20.76 4.35
C SER A 304 -3.23 21.10 3.27
N ASN A 305 -3.49 22.17 2.51
CA ASN A 305 -2.49 22.74 1.60
C ASN A 305 -1.20 23.10 2.36
N GLY A 306 -0.05 23.01 1.69
CA GLY A 306 1.25 23.38 2.25
C GLY A 306 2.11 22.17 2.62
N THR A 307 2.69 22.18 3.82
CA THR A 307 3.70 21.17 4.21
C THR A 307 3.04 19.92 4.80
N VAL A 308 3.47 18.74 4.34
CA VAL A 308 3.05 17.45 4.90
C VAL A 308 4.27 16.68 5.40
N VAL A 309 4.27 16.28 6.66
CA VAL A 309 5.30 15.42 7.26
C VAL A 309 4.84 13.98 7.15
N ILE A 310 5.61 13.14 6.46
CA ILE A 310 5.37 11.70 6.37
C ILE A 310 6.40 11.03 7.25
N LYS A 311 5.95 10.35 8.31
CA LYS A 311 6.82 9.67 9.25
C LYS A 311 6.61 8.17 9.16
N PHE A 312 7.64 7.46 8.74
CA PHE A 312 7.68 6.01 8.62
C PHE A 312 8.24 5.40 9.90
N TYR A 313 7.64 4.31 10.32
CA TYR A 313 7.99 3.55 11.51
C TYR A 313 8.27 2.11 11.11
N LEU A 314 9.32 1.58 11.70
CA LEU A 314 9.71 0.19 11.52
C LEU A 314 9.84 -0.45 12.90
N GLN A 315 9.16 -1.57 13.09
CA GLN A 315 9.19 -2.34 14.33
C GLN A 315 9.68 -3.75 14.07
N ASP A 316 10.71 -4.15 14.78
CA ASP A 316 11.27 -5.50 14.74
C ASP A 316 10.41 -6.52 15.52
N ILE A 317 10.89 -7.76 15.59
CA ILE A 317 10.21 -8.81 16.36
C ILE A 317 10.31 -8.59 17.89
N THR A 318 11.33 -7.87 18.37
CA THR A 318 11.49 -7.52 19.81
C THR A 318 10.51 -6.44 20.27
N GLY A 319 9.87 -5.76 19.32
CA GLY A 319 9.00 -4.62 19.54
C GLY A 319 9.75 -3.28 19.59
N ALA A 320 11.07 -3.26 19.32
CA ALA A 320 11.82 -2.02 19.18
C ALA A 320 11.37 -1.25 17.95
N ILE A 321 11.24 0.07 18.07
CA ILE A 321 10.71 0.93 17.01
C ILE A 321 11.77 1.97 16.63
N VAL A 322 12.05 2.07 15.33
CA VAL A 322 12.77 3.19 14.72
C VAL A 322 11.81 4.00 13.85
N SER A 323 12.09 5.29 13.68
CA SER A 323 11.36 6.11 12.71
C SER A 323 12.29 7.02 11.91
N ARG A 324 11.84 7.36 10.70
CA ARG A 324 12.39 8.42 9.86
C ARG A 324 11.24 9.22 9.27
N GLU A 325 11.49 10.48 8.99
CA GLU A 325 10.49 11.37 8.39
C GLU A 325 11.04 12.03 7.15
N VAL A 326 10.11 12.35 6.24
CA VAL A 326 10.34 13.20 5.08
C VAL A 326 9.25 14.25 5.05
N ILE A 327 9.65 15.48 4.73
CA ILE A 327 8.73 16.60 4.61
C ILE A 327 8.50 16.85 3.12
N VAL A 328 7.25 16.81 2.67
CA VAL A 328 6.86 17.09 1.28
C VAL A 328 5.96 18.34 1.20
N ARG A 329 5.79 18.88 -0.01
CA ARG A 329 4.85 19.99 -0.27
C ARG A 329 3.62 19.46 -0.99
N LYS A 330 2.45 19.83 -0.50
CA LYS A 330 1.15 19.60 -1.11
C LYS A 330 0.64 20.93 -1.64
N ASP A 331 0.29 20.98 -2.92
CA ASP A 331 -0.44 22.11 -3.50
C ASP A 331 -1.74 21.69 -4.20
N ILE A 332 -2.87 22.14 -3.68
CA ILE A 332 -4.21 21.90 -4.23
C ILE A 332 -4.94 23.20 -4.57
N GLU A 333 -4.27 24.34 -4.40
CA GLU A 333 -4.83 25.65 -4.72
C GLU A 333 -4.44 26.02 -6.14
N PRO A 334 -5.37 26.48 -6.99
CA PRO A 334 -5.02 26.95 -8.31
C PRO A 334 -4.32 28.31 -8.25
N PRO A 335 -3.53 28.65 -9.29
CA PRO A 335 -2.88 29.96 -9.40
C PRO A 335 -3.88 31.12 -9.35
N ILE A 336 -3.43 32.30 -8.90
CA ILE A 336 -4.23 33.52 -8.88
C ILE A 336 -3.82 34.43 -10.03
N ILE A 337 -4.77 34.83 -10.87
CA ILE A 337 -4.55 35.71 -12.03
C ILE A 337 -5.01 37.14 -11.71
N TYR A 338 -4.13 38.11 -11.95
CA TYR A 338 -4.38 39.55 -11.96
C TYR A 338 -4.08 40.10 -13.34
N PHE A 339 -4.89 41.01 -13.88
CA PHE A 339 -4.53 41.70 -15.12
C PHE A 339 -5.13 43.11 -15.18
N ALA A 340 -4.55 43.95 -16.03
CA ALA A 340 -4.95 45.34 -16.28
C ALA A 340 -4.63 45.76 -17.72
N PHE A 341 -5.31 46.80 -18.22
CA PHE A 341 -5.01 47.43 -19.51
C PHE A 341 -4.17 48.70 -19.33
N ALA A 342 -3.36 49.04 -20.34
CA ALA A 342 -2.83 50.38 -20.51
C ALA A 342 -3.22 50.96 -21.89
N PRO A 343 -3.91 52.12 -21.93
CA PRO A 343 -4.58 52.80 -20.81
C PRO A 343 -5.73 51.97 -20.20
N PRO A 344 -6.21 52.30 -18.98
CA PRO A 344 -7.29 51.56 -18.35
C PRO A 344 -8.63 51.83 -19.07
N TYR A 345 -9.04 50.91 -19.94
CA TYR A 345 -10.35 50.94 -20.58
C TYR A 345 -11.45 50.53 -19.59
N ILE A 346 -12.14 51.50 -18.98
CA ILE A 346 -13.23 51.29 -18.02
C ILE A 346 -14.57 51.83 -18.56
N ASN A 347 -15.62 51.00 -18.68
CA ASN A 347 -17.08 51.24 -18.90
C ASN A 347 -17.60 52.38 -19.83
N ILE A 348 -16.78 53.33 -20.25
CA ILE A 348 -17.07 54.56 -21.02
C ILE A 348 -15.86 54.97 -21.88
N THR A 349 -14.66 54.43 -21.63
CA THR A 349 -13.48 54.59 -22.50
C THR A 349 -13.25 53.29 -23.25
N HIS A 350 -13.42 53.33 -24.56
CA HIS A 350 -13.19 52.21 -25.47
C HIS A 350 -11.83 52.37 -26.17
N PRO A 351 -11.15 51.27 -26.53
CA PRO A 351 -10.06 51.36 -27.50
C PRO A 351 -10.58 52.00 -28.78
N GLN A 352 -9.87 53.00 -29.29
CA GLN A 352 -10.32 53.77 -30.44
C GLN A 352 -9.84 53.09 -31.72
N TYR A 353 -10.63 53.18 -32.79
CA TYR A 353 -10.35 52.46 -34.04
C TYR A 353 -8.98 52.81 -34.68
N TYR A 354 -8.44 54.01 -34.41
CA TYR A 354 -7.13 54.45 -34.92
C TYR A 354 -5.95 53.97 -34.08
N GLN A 355 -6.21 53.26 -32.97
CA GLN A 355 -5.15 52.63 -32.19
C GLN A 355 -4.71 51.34 -32.88
N ASP A 356 -3.40 51.11 -32.91
CA ASP A 356 -2.84 49.90 -33.52
C ASP A 356 -2.90 48.69 -32.56
N TRP A 357 -2.87 48.92 -31.23
CA TRP A 357 -2.89 47.84 -30.24
C TRP A 357 -3.50 48.25 -28.90
N VAL A 358 -3.94 47.24 -28.13
CA VAL A 358 -4.31 47.34 -26.72
C VAL A 358 -3.30 46.55 -25.89
N GLU A 359 -2.63 47.22 -24.94
CA GLU A 359 -1.69 46.56 -24.04
C GLU A 359 -2.43 45.94 -22.86
N VAL A 360 -2.16 44.66 -22.62
CA VAL A 360 -2.65 43.90 -21.46
C VAL A 360 -1.45 43.47 -20.62
N PHE A 361 -1.50 43.83 -19.35
CA PHE A 361 -0.55 43.41 -18.33
C PHE A 361 -1.20 42.34 -17.48
N CYS A 362 -0.58 41.17 -17.36
CA CYS A 362 -1.06 40.07 -16.52
C CYS A 362 0.00 39.73 -15.48
N LYS A 363 -0.40 39.34 -14.28
CA LYS A 363 0.43 38.82 -13.20
C LYS A 363 -0.26 37.59 -12.63
N ILE A 364 0.49 36.53 -12.40
CA ILE A 364 -0.03 35.24 -11.98
C ILE A 364 0.86 34.78 -10.85
N ASP A 365 0.25 34.60 -9.68
CA ASP A 365 0.94 34.25 -8.46
C ASP A 365 0.51 32.84 -8.03
N ASP A 366 1.51 32.00 -7.73
CA ASP A 366 1.31 30.68 -7.14
C ASP A 366 2.51 30.27 -6.27
N PRO A 367 2.31 29.77 -5.04
CA PRO A 367 3.40 29.34 -4.17
C PRO A 367 4.21 28.15 -4.69
N SER A 368 3.61 27.26 -5.47
CA SER A 368 4.30 26.12 -6.09
C SER A 368 5.06 26.52 -7.35
N GLY A 369 4.68 27.62 -7.99
CA GLY A 369 5.24 28.14 -9.22
C GLY A 369 4.37 27.80 -10.44
N ILE A 370 4.57 28.54 -11.53
CA ILE A 370 3.74 28.45 -12.73
C ILE A 370 4.39 27.53 -13.78
N ASP A 371 3.64 26.54 -14.26
CA ASP A 371 4.05 25.62 -15.33
C ASP A 371 3.74 26.19 -16.72
N ASP A 372 2.51 26.68 -16.91
CA ASP A 372 2.09 27.23 -18.20
C ASP A 372 1.00 28.30 -18.09
N VAL A 373 1.03 29.24 -19.03
CA VAL A 373 0.05 30.32 -19.19
C VAL A 373 -0.35 30.43 -20.64
N ILE A 374 -1.65 30.34 -20.90
CA ILE A 374 -2.25 30.48 -22.22
C ILE A 374 -3.13 31.73 -22.25
N PHE A 375 -2.91 32.57 -23.24
CA PHE A 375 -3.79 33.68 -23.60
C PHE A 375 -4.68 33.26 -24.76
N GLU A 376 -5.99 33.27 -24.55
CA GLU A 376 -6.96 32.99 -25.61
C GLU A 376 -7.67 34.28 -26.03
N LEU A 377 -7.50 34.67 -27.29
CA LEU A 377 -8.13 35.83 -27.91
C LEU A 377 -9.19 35.37 -28.91
N THR A 378 -10.37 35.96 -28.86
CA THR A 378 -11.46 35.75 -29.81
C THR A 378 -12.01 37.07 -30.30
N TYR A 379 -12.14 37.25 -31.61
CA TYR A 379 -12.68 38.48 -32.19
C TYR A 379 -13.61 38.19 -33.37
N GLN A 380 -14.49 39.14 -33.66
CA GLN A 380 -15.48 39.04 -34.74
C GLN A 380 -15.17 40.02 -35.86
N ARG A 381 -14.75 39.49 -37.02
CA ARG A 381 -14.62 40.23 -38.30
C ARG A 381 -15.63 39.67 -39.31
N GLY A 382 -16.92 39.72 -38.97
CA GLY A 382 -18.00 38.97 -39.65
C GLY A 382 -17.98 37.44 -39.42
N TRP A 383 -16.82 36.86 -39.09
CA TRP A 383 -16.62 35.48 -38.60
C TRP A 383 -15.83 35.49 -37.29
N ARG A 384 -15.99 34.44 -36.47
CA ARG A 384 -15.24 34.28 -35.21
C ARG A 384 -13.88 33.64 -35.46
N PHE A 385 -12.82 34.29 -35.01
CA PHE A 385 -11.45 33.74 -34.96
C PHE A 385 -11.06 33.54 -33.50
N THR A 386 -10.41 32.42 -33.17
CA THR A 386 -9.84 32.17 -31.84
C THR A 386 -8.37 31.82 -31.99
N LEU A 387 -7.52 32.53 -31.26
CA LEU A 387 -6.08 32.35 -31.19
C LEU A 387 -5.72 31.99 -29.75
N ALA A 388 -4.92 30.94 -29.56
CA ALA A 388 -4.41 30.53 -28.25
C ALA A 388 -2.89 30.59 -28.31
N GLU A 389 -2.30 31.43 -27.48
CA GLU A 389 -0.85 31.63 -27.44
C GLU A 389 -0.31 31.25 -26.06
N ARG A 390 0.81 30.52 -26.08
CA ARG A 390 1.60 30.28 -24.88
C ARG A 390 2.43 31.53 -24.61
N LEU A 391 2.34 32.06 -23.39
CA LEU A 391 3.10 33.24 -22.99
C LEU A 391 4.50 32.83 -22.51
N ASP A 392 5.47 32.83 -23.43
CA ASP A 392 6.88 32.52 -23.15
C ASP A 392 7.67 33.82 -22.90
N ASN A 393 7.89 34.24 -21.64
CA ASN A 393 8.94 35.17 -21.15
C ASN A 393 8.61 35.67 -19.72
N PHE A 394 9.34 35.21 -18.71
CA PHE A 394 8.99 35.34 -17.28
C PHE A 394 9.97 36.22 -16.48
N TYR A 395 10.36 37.39 -17.00
CA TYR A 395 11.49 38.12 -16.40
C TYR A 395 11.16 38.99 -15.17
N ASP A 396 9.89 39.36 -14.92
CA ASP A 396 9.53 40.31 -13.84
C ASP A 396 8.12 40.10 -13.21
N ASP A 397 7.62 38.86 -13.15
CA ASP A 397 6.28 38.49 -12.62
C ASP A 397 5.07 39.17 -13.30
N ILE A 398 5.29 39.92 -14.38
CA ILE A 398 4.25 40.59 -15.16
C ILE A 398 4.45 40.26 -16.65
N TRP A 399 3.44 39.68 -17.28
CA TRP A 399 3.35 39.50 -18.73
C TRP A 399 2.76 40.75 -19.37
N GLU A 400 3.42 41.23 -20.41
CA GLU A 400 2.90 42.26 -21.28
C GLU A 400 2.53 41.62 -22.62
N HIS A 401 1.29 41.83 -23.06
CA HIS A 401 0.80 41.32 -24.33
C HIS A 401 0.04 42.41 -25.08
N SER A 402 0.41 42.63 -26.34
CA SER A 402 -0.25 43.61 -27.22
C SER A 402 -1.29 42.91 -28.09
N ILE A 403 -2.56 43.22 -27.85
CA ILE A 403 -3.65 42.80 -28.73
C ILE A 403 -3.65 43.75 -29.93
N ASP A 404 -3.25 43.27 -31.11
CA ASP A 404 -3.36 44.01 -32.37
C ASP A 404 -4.84 44.34 -32.63
N ILE A 405 -5.14 45.63 -32.72
CA ILE A 405 -6.47 46.13 -33.08
C ILE A 405 -6.48 47.01 -34.33
N SER A 406 -5.39 47.10 -35.09
CA SER A 406 -5.21 48.04 -36.20
C SER A 406 -6.15 47.80 -37.39
N HIS A 407 -6.91 46.70 -37.36
CA HIS A 407 -7.78 46.26 -38.45
C HIS A 407 -9.26 46.16 -38.05
N PHE A 408 -9.62 46.61 -36.85
CA PHE A 408 -10.99 46.63 -36.39
C PHE A 408 -11.64 47.97 -36.66
N ASN A 409 -12.93 47.93 -36.99
CA ASN A 409 -13.74 49.13 -37.20
C ASN A 409 -14.54 49.44 -35.93
N TRP A 410 -15.15 50.62 -35.91
CA TRP A 410 -16.13 50.99 -34.90
C TRP A 410 -17.15 49.87 -34.66
N ASN A 411 -17.45 49.61 -33.39
CA ASN A 411 -18.40 48.60 -32.90
C ASN A 411 -17.99 47.12 -33.12
N ASP A 412 -16.80 46.84 -33.67
CA ASP A 412 -16.25 45.48 -33.61
C ASP A 412 -15.99 45.05 -32.16
N SER A 413 -16.16 43.76 -31.88
CA SER A 413 -16.04 43.18 -30.54
C SER A 413 -14.83 42.26 -30.41
N VAL A 414 -14.07 42.45 -29.34
CA VAL A 414 -12.92 41.63 -28.95
C VAL A 414 -13.20 41.00 -27.59
N SER A 415 -12.90 39.71 -27.47
CA SER A 415 -13.06 38.89 -26.27
C SER A 415 -11.76 38.18 -25.95
N PHE A 416 -11.31 38.12 -24.71
CA PHE A 416 -10.15 37.28 -24.35
C PHE A 416 -10.26 36.68 -22.95
N ARG A 417 -9.41 35.69 -22.64
CA ARG A 417 -9.23 35.15 -21.29
C ARG A 417 -7.81 34.62 -21.07
N PHE A 418 -7.42 34.52 -19.80
CA PHE A 418 -6.19 33.86 -19.38
C PHE A 418 -6.48 32.48 -18.79
N ILE A 419 -5.58 31.55 -19.05
CA ILE A 419 -5.57 30.19 -18.50
C ILE A 419 -4.20 29.98 -17.88
N ALA A 420 -4.16 29.55 -16.62
CA ALA A 420 -2.90 29.30 -15.92
C ALA A 420 -2.90 27.91 -15.31
N ARG A 421 -1.73 27.25 -15.33
CA ARG A 421 -1.47 25.99 -14.65
C ARG A 421 -0.20 26.11 -13.80
N ASP A 422 -0.24 25.58 -12.59
CA ASP A 422 0.91 25.52 -11.68
C ASP A 422 1.74 24.23 -11.83
N PHE A 423 2.86 24.12 -11.11
CA PHE A 423 3.70 22.90 -11.12
C PHE A 423 3.07 21.71 -10.40
N ALA A 424 2.02 21.91 -9.60
CA ALA A 424 1.25 20.84 -8.96
C ALA A 424 0.12 20.29 -9.85
N GLY A 425 -0.12 20.92 -11.00
CA GLY A 425 -1.14 20.56 -11.99
C GLY A 425 -2.50 21.24 -11.77
N ASN A 426 -2.65 22.14 -10.81
CA ASN A 426 -3.89 22.91 -10.61
C ASN A 426 -4.02 23.93 -11.74
N SER A 427 -5.25 24.18 -12.20
CA SER A 427 -5.51 25.10 -13.32
C SER A 427 -6.66 26.06 -13.02
N ILE A 428 -6.55 27.29 -13.51
CA ILE A 428 -7.60 28.30 -13.46
C ILE A 428 -7.84 28.94 -14.83
N TYR A 429 -9.06 29.42 -15.04
CA TYR A 429 -9.51 30.10 -16.25
C TYR A 429 -10.23 31.37 -15.83
N THR A 430 -9.85 32.52 -16.38
CA THR A 430 -10.64 33.74 -16.19
C THR A 430 -11.94 33.65 -17.00
N GLN A 431 -12.94 34.45 -16.62
CA GLN A 431 -14.06 34.71 -17.53
C GLN A 431 -13.56 35.45 -18.78
N TYR A 432 -14.37 35.45 -19.84
CA TYR A 432 -14.08 36.26 -21.01
C TYR A 432 -14.26 37.74 -20.69
N TYR A 433 -13.21 38.51 -20.93
CA TYR A 433 -13.25 39.96 -20.92
C TYR A 433 -13.57 40.45 -22.32
N ASN A 434 -14.58 41.31 -22.44
CA ASN A 434 -15.07 41.80 -23.71
C ASN A 434 -14.94 43.32 -23.77
N PHE A 435 -14.49 43.85 -24.89
CA PHE A 435 -14.55 45.27 -25.21
C PHE A 435 -14.97 45.48 -26.66
N THR A 436 -15.56 46.64 -26.93
CA THR A 436 -15.89 47.10 -28.29
C THR A 436 -14.97 48.25 -28.67
N ILE A 437 -14.69 48.38 -29.97
CA ILE A 437 -13.94 49.51 -30.51
C ILE A 437 -14.82 50.76 -30.56
N GLY A 438 -14.33 51.85 -29.99
CA GLY A 438 -14.98 53.16 -29.93
C GLY A 438 -14.60 54.07 -31.08
N ASP A 439 -15.28 55.22 -31.11
CA ASP A 439 -14.98 56.34 -31.98
C ASP A 439 -15.13 57.65 -31.20
N ASP A 440 -14.08 58.47 -31.18
CA ASP A 440 -14.04 59.81 -30.57
C ASP A 440 -13.67 60.91 -31.58
N ILE A 441 -13.69 60.59 -32.87
CA ILE A 441 -13.39 61.55 -33.93
C ILE A 441 -14.68 62.29 -34.30
N ASN A 442 -14.59 63.62 -34.36
CA ASN A 442 -15.71 64.43 -34.82
C ASN A 442 -15.70 64.45 -36.36
N PRO A 443 -16.87 64.36 -37.01
CA PRO A 443 -16.97 64.51 -38.46
C PRO A 443 -16.59 65.93 -38.88
N GLN A 444 -16.29 66.14 -40.16
CA GLN A 444 -15.89 67.43 -40.71
C GLN A 444 -16.78 67.81 -41.89
N THR A 445 -17.60 68.86 -41.72
CA THR A 445 -18.39 69.42 -42.84
C THR A 445 -17.61 70.49 -43.60
N ASN A 446 -17.70 70.45 -44.92
CA ASN A 446 -17.29 71.51 -45.84
C ASN A 446 -18.51 72.07 -46.58
N ILE A 447 -18.54 73.40 -46.76
CA ILE A 447 -19.55 74.08 -47.58
C ILE A 447 -18.94 74.50 -48.92
N SER A 448 -19.66 74.24 -50.01
CA SER A 448 -19.29 74.63 -51.36
C SER A 448 -20.42 75.41 -52.04
N TYR A 449 -20.03 76.43 -52.80
CA TYR A 449 -20.94 77.30 -53.55
C TYR A 449 -20.17 77.97 -54.69
N SER A 450 -20.89 78.48 -55.69
CA SER A 450 -20.29 79.22 -56.82
C SER A 450 -20.64 80.70 -56.74
N TYR A 451 -19.62 81.56 -56.80
CA TYR A 451 -19.83 83.01 -56.89
C TYR A 451 -20.59 83.36 -58.16
N SER A 452 -21.52 84.30 -58.04
CA SER A 452 -22.39 84.68 -59.16
C SER A 452 -21.99 86.02 -59.77
N ILE A 453 -21.41 86.96 -59.01
CA ILE A 453 -20.95 88.27 -59.49
C ILE A 453 -19.74 88.74 -58.69
N GLY A 454 -18.57 88.96 -59.32
CA GLY A 454 -17.35 89.37 -58.61
C GLY A 454 -16.84 88.33 -57.60
N SER A 455 -15.76 88.62 -56.89
CA SER A 455 -15.11 87.65 -55.98
C SER A 455 -15.89 87.36 -54.70
N ASP A 456 -16.95 88.12 -54.37
CA ASP A 456 -17.53 88.12 -53.02
C ASP A 456 -19.07 88.29 -52.95
N MET A 457 -19.81 88.21 -54.08
CA MET A 457 -21.28 88.38 -54.09
C MET A 457 -22.02 87.16 -54.65
N ILE A 458 -23.10 86.76 -53.96
CA ILE A 458 -24.00 85.66 -54.32
C ILE A 458 -25.38 86.20 -54.74
N ILE A 459 -26.12 85.43 -55.53
CA ILE A 459 -27.50 85.75 -55.94
C ILE A 459 -28.49 84.77 -55.30
N LEU A 460 -29.79 85.07 -55.38
CA LEU A 460 -30.85 84.27 -54.76
C LEU A 460 -30.84 82.79 -55.14
N SER A 461 -30.42 82.47 -56.37
CA SER A 461 -30.33 81.10 -56.90
C SER A 461 -28.95 80.44 -56.70
N THR A 462 -28.04 81.03 -55.92
CA THR A 462 -26.77 80.38 -55.58
C THR A 462 -27.05 79.17 -54.70
N LEU A 463 -26.69 77.97 -55.18
CA LEU A 463 -26.83 76.72 -54.44
C LEU A 463 -25.64 76.52 -53.50
N PHE A 464 -25.94 76.22 -52.25
CA PHE A 464 -25.00 75.80 -51.22
C PHE A 464 -25.10 74.29 -51.04
N SER A 465 -23.97 73.60 -51.20
CA SER A 465 -23.85 72.17 -50.96
C SER A 465 -22.96 71.94 -49.75
N LEU A 466 -23.49 71.21 -48.77
CA LEU A 466 -22.73 70.70 -47.63
C LEU A 466 -22.31 69.26 -47.90
N ASP A 467 -21.08 68.94 -47.55
CA ASP A 467 -20.53 67.59 -47.63
C ASP A 467 -19.71 67.36 -46.36
N ALA A 468 -19.99 66.26 -45.66
CA ALA A 468 -19.29 65.92 -44.44
C ALA A 468 -18.60 64.58 -44.60
N ASP A 469 -17.38 64.51 -44.07
CA ASP A 469 -16.58 63.30 -44.02
C ASP A 469 -16.19 63.04 -42.56
N ASP A 470 -16.25 61.78 -42.15
CA ASP A 470 -15.86 61.36 -40.81
C ASP A 470 -14.52 60.60 -40.82
N ASP A 471 -13.76 60.76 -41.90
CA ASP A 471 -12.51 60.05 -42.16
C ASP A 471 -12.69 58.53 -41.98
N GLN A 472 -12.10 57.97 -40.91
CA GLN A 472 -12.14 56.55 -40.56
C GLN A 472 -13.08 56.24 -39.37
N GLY A 473 -13.86 57.23 -38.93
CA GLY A 473 -14.78 57.16 -37.80
C GLY A 473 -16.02 56.29 -38.05
N SER A 474 -17.02 56.46 -37.21
CA SER A 474 -18.30 55.75 -37.26
C SER A 474 -19.16 56.13 -38.47
N GLY A 475 -18.75 57.14 -39.22
CA GLY A 475 -19.42 57.65 -40.41
C GLY A 475 -20.42 58.75 -40.04
N VAL A 476 -20.63 59.70 -40.96
CA VAL A 476 -21.56 60.82 -40.75
C VAL A 476 -23.00 60.31 -40.58
N SER A 477 -23.66 60.74 -39.49
CA SER A 477 -25.08 60.46 -39.22
C SER A 477 -25.98 61.59 -39.73
N THR A 478 -25.66 62.84 -39.39
CA THR A 478 -26.46 64.01 -39.79
C THR A 478 -25.59 65.22 -40.11
N ILE A 479 -26.05 66.05 -41.05
CA ILE A 479 -25.50 67.37 -41.32
C ILE A 479 -26.62 68.38 -41.04
N LYS A 480 -26.33 69.45 -40.29
CA LYS A 480 -27.29 70.51 -39.96
C LYS A 480 -26.78 71.88 -40.36
N PHE A 481 -27.70 72.76 -40.74
CA PHE A 481 -27.41 74.16 -41.02
C PHE A 481 -28.51 75.10 -40.55
N LYS A 482 -28.18 76.38 -40.37
CA LYS A 482 -29.15 77.45 -40.13
C LYS A 482 -28.70 78.74 -40.78
N ILE A 483 -29.66 79.62 -41.05
CA ILE A 483 -29.41 80.93 -41.67
C ILE A 483 -29.74 81.99 -40.62
N ASN A 484 -28.73 82.80 -40.25
CA ASN A 484 -28.79 83.76 -39.15
C ASN A 484 -29.24 83.06 -37.84
N ASP A 485 -30.30 83.58 -37.23
CA ASP A 485 -30.87 83.09 -35.97
C ASP A 485 -32.08 82.16 -36.19
N SER A 486 -32.21 81.52 -37.36
CA SER A 486 -33.25 80.52 -37.59
C SER A 486 -33.04 79.26 -36.72
N GLU A 487 -34.06 78.40 -36.68
CA GLU A 487 -33.91 77.02 -36.23
C GLU A 487 -32.90 76.26 -37.09
N TRP A 488 -32.32 75.19 -36.53
CA TRP A 488 -31.47 74.26 -37.26
C TRP A 488 -32.30 73.37 -38.19
N PHE A 489 -31.90 73.30 -39.45
CA PHE A 489 -32.45 72.42 -40.46
C PHE A 489 -31.50 71.26 -40.71
N ASP A 490 -32.05 70.07 -40.93
CA ASP A 490 -31.29 68.92 -41.44
C ASP A 490 -31.01 69.13 -42.93
N TYR A 491 -29.77 68.90 -43.35
CA TYR A 491 -29.35 69.01 -44.73
C TYR A 491 -29.56 67.67 -45.46
N PHE A 492 -30.39 67.69 -46.51
CA PHE A 492 -30.64 66.52 -47.35
C PHE A 492 -30.26 66.75 -48.82
N GLU A 493 -30.31 67.99 -49.28
CA GLU A 493 -29.98 68.40 -50.64
C GLU A 493 -29.50 69.86 -50.66
N PRO A 494 -28.80 70.30 -51.72
CA PRO A 494 -28.35 71.69 -51.84
C PRO A 494 -29.51 72.68 -51.70
N PHE A 495 -29.28 73.76 -50.95
CA PHE A 495 -30.28 74.79 -50.69
C PHE A 495 -29.84 76.12 -51.30
N ASP A 496 -30.80 76.98 -51.59
CA ASP A 496 -30.56 78.36 -52.00
C ASP A 496 -31.12 79.34 -50.97
N LEU A 497 -30.98 80.64 -51.24
CA LEU A 497 -31.50 81.70 -50.38
C LEU A 497 -32.72 82.38 -51.01
N ASN A 498 -33.46 81.67 -51.87
CA ASN A 498 -34.66 82.22 -52.49
C ASN A 498 -35.70 82.61 -51.43
N GLY A 499 -36.29 83.79 -51.61
CA GLY A 499 -37.28 84.34 -50.68
C GLY A 499 -36.70 85.18 -49.54
N LEU A 500 -35.37 85.33 -49.46
CA LEU A 500 -34.69 86.26 -48.56
C LEU A 500 -34.40 87.61 -49.26
N ASN A 501 -34.36 88.70 -48.48
CA ASN A 501 -34.03 90.04 -49.02
C ASN A 501 -32.52 90.20 -49.20
N SER A 502 -32.10 91.13 -50.06
CA SER A 502 -30.67 91.52 -50.16
C SER A 502 -30.12 91.95 -48.79
N GLY A 503 -28.91 91.52 -48.44
CA GLY A 503 -28.32 91.77 -47.13
C GLY A 503 -27.18 90.82 -46.75
N GLU A 504 -26.66 90.98 -45.53
CA GLU A 504 -25.65 90.10 -44.95
C GLU A 504 -26.30 88.87 -44.30
N TYR A 505 -25.76 87.69 -44.57
CA TYR A 505 -26.22 86.43 -44.01
C TYR A 505 -25.06 85.63 -43.42
N ILE A 506 -25.37 84.90 -42.34
CA ILE A 506 -24.47 83.93 -41.72
C ILE A 506 -25.09 82.55 -41.89
N ILE A 507 -24.41 81.67 -42.61
CA ILE A 507 -24.76 80.26 -42.66
C ILE A 507 -23.92 79.55 -41.59
N SER A 508 -24.57 79.04 -40.55
CA SER A 508 -23.93 78.19 -39.54
C SER A 508 -24.19 76.74 -39.88
N TYR A 509 -23.18 75.86 -39.78
CA TYR A 509 -23.32 74.45 -40.12
C TYR A 509 -22.42 73.56 -39.25
N TYR A 510 -22.86 72.32 -39.02
CA TYR A 510 -22.10 71.28 -38.33
C TYR A 510 -22.66 69.90 -38.69
N SER A 511 -21.91 68.84 -38.40
CA SER A 511 -22.32 67.44 -38.56
C SER A 511 -22.17 66.66 -37.25
N THR A 512 -22.86 65.53 -37.20
CA THR A 512 -22.81 64.53 -36.11
C THR A 512 -22.59 63.15 -36.74
N ASP A 513 -21.72 62.33 -36.17
CA ASP A 513 -21.44 60.98 -36.64
C ASP A 513 -22.40 59.93 -36.03
N ASN A 514 -22.19 58.64 -36.32
CA ASN A 514 -23.00 57.54 -35.78
C ASN A 514 -22.67 57.18 -34.32
N ALA A 515 -21.50 57.57 -33.82
CA ALA A 515 -21.09 57.44 -32.42
C ALA A 515 -21.64 58.58 -31.53
N GLY A 516 -22.20 59.65 -32.13
CA GLY A 516 -22.74 60.82 -31.47
C GLY A 516 -21.73 61.95 -31.24
N ASN A 517 -20.53 61.88 -31.84
CA ASN A 517 -19.55 62.95 -31.83
C ASN A 517 -20.04 64.11 -32.72
N ILE A 518 -19.86 65.35 -32.24
CA ILE A 518 -20.39 66.56 -32.87
C ILE A 518 -19.24 67.51 -33.16
N GLU A 519 -19.12 67.94 -34.41
CA GLU A 519 -18.09 68.91 -34.78
C GLU A 519 -18.40 70.31 -34.24
N ASN A 520 -17.36 71.13 -34.09
CA ASN A 520 -17.55 72.53 -33.76
C ASN A 520 -18.31 73.25 -34.88
N VAL A 521 -19.29 74.08 -34.51
CA VAL A 521 -20.07 74.87 -35.48
C VAL A 521 -19.15 75.74 -36.33
N LYS A 522 -19.26 75.58 -37.65
CA LYS A 522 -18.58 76.38 -38.67
C LYS A 522 -19.52 77.49 -39.17
N TYR A 523 -18.92 78.59 -39.65
CA TYR A 523 -19.64 79.79 -40.06
C TYR A 523 -19.18 80.25 -41.44
N LEU A 524 -20.13 80.57 -42.31
CA LEU A 524 -19.89 81.22 -43.61
C LEU A 524 -20.60 82.57 -43.63
N TYR A 525 -19.85 83.65 -43.90
CA TYR A 525 -20.36 85.02 -44.02
C TYR A 525 -20.48 85.39 -45.50
N ILE A 526 -21.65 85.87 -45.90
CA ILE A 526 -21.99 86.14 -47.31
C ILE A 526 -22.84 87.40 -47.45
N THR A 527 -22.71 88.07 -48.60
CA THR A 527 -23.59 89.18 -49.00
C THR A 527 -24.49 88.75 -50.15
N LEU A 528 -25.79 88.70 -49.88
CA LEU A 528 -26.83 88.35 -50.85
C LEU A 528 -27.31 89.59 -51.59
N ILE A 529 -27.34 89.52 -52.92
CA ILE A 529 -27.82 90.59 -53.79
C ILE A 529 -28.91 90.04 -54.69
N ASP A 530 -30.03 90.75 -54.76
CA ASP A 530 -31.03 90.55 -55.80
C ASP A 530 -30.67 91.38 -57.04
N PRO A 531 -30.20 90.77 -58.14
CA PRO A 531 -29.87 91.49 -59.37
C PRO A 531 -31.09 92.14 -60.04
N ASN A 532 -32.31 91.82 -59.60
CA ASN A 532 -33.57 92.42 -60.07
C ASN A 532 -34.13 93.49 -59.13
N SER A 533 -33.48 93.77 -57.99
CA SER A 533 -33.92 94.83 -57.09
C SER A 533 -33.62 96.20 -57.68
N GLN A 534 -34.67 96.96 -58.02
CA GLN A 534 -34.54 98.39 -58.32
C GLN A 534 -34.47 99.18 -57.01
N GLU A 535 -33.34 99.11 -56.31
CA GLU A 535 -33.00 100.10 -55.29
C GLU A 535 -31.67 100.79 -55.62
N THR A 536 -31.72 102.12 -55.62
CA THR A 536 -30.58 103.02 -55.89
C THR A 536 -29.53 102.93 -54.78
N PRO A 537 -28.22 102.83 -55.09
CA PRO A 537 -27.19 102.71 -54.06
C PRO A 537 -27.00 104.06 -53.35
N THR A 538 -27.21 104.10 -52.04
CA THR A 538 -26.85 105.24 -51.20
C THR A 538 -25.73 104.81 -50.25
N ASN A 539 -24.56 105.42 -50.43
CA ASN A 539 -23.42 105.53 -49.50
C ASN A 539 -23.03 104.28 -48.70
N ILE A 540 -21.94 103.64 -49.13
CA ILE A 540 -21.09 102.77 -48.32
C ILE A 540 -20.35 103.65 -47.29
N PRO A 541 -20.56 103.53 -45.97
CA PRO A 541 -19.58 103.98 -45.00
C PRO A 541 -18.51 102.90 -44.89
N SER A 542 -17.26 103.29 -45.15
CA SER A 542 -16.07 102.54 -44.77
C SER A 542 -16.11 102.25 -43.26
N PHE A 543 -16.27 100.98 -42.88
CA PHE A 543 -16.05 100.56 -41.49
C PHE A 543 -14.59 100.14 -41.29
N LEU A 544 -13.96 100.76 -40.30
CA LEU A 544 -12.65 100.44 -39.75
C LEU A 544 -12.65 99.01 -39.15
N PRO A 545 -11.56 98.25 -39.23
CA PRO A 545 -11.45 96.97 -38.54
C PRO A 545 -11.41 97.19 -37.02
N LEU A 546 -12.31 96.54 -36.28
CA LEU A 546 -12.22 96.39 -34.82
C LEU A 546 -11.33 95.18 -34.47
N PRO A 547 -10.62 95.22 -33.34
CA PRO A 547 -9.46 94.37 -33.10
C PRO A 547 -9.84 92.93 -32.76
N ILE A 548 -9.00 92.01 -33.25
CA ILE A 548 -8.92 90.62 -32.83
C ILE A 548 -8.53 90.59 -31.35
N ILE A 549 -9.45 90.19 -30.47
CA ILE A 549 -9.12 89.74 -29.12
C ILE A 549 -8.65 88.29 -29.25
N LEU A 550 -7.33 88.11 -29.33
CA LEU A 550 -6.70 86.82 -29.09
C LEU A 550 -6.78 86.55 -27.58
N MET A 551 -7.78 85.78 -27.14
CA MET A 551 -7.71 85.15 -25.82
C MET A 551 -6.75 83.96 -25.93
N ILE A 552 -5.47 84.18 -25.62
CA ILE A 552 -4.52 83.09 -25.38
C ILE A 552 -4.89 82.46 -24.04
N GLY A 553 -5.69 81.40 -24.11
CA GLY A 553 -5.97 80.51 -22.99
C GLY A 553 -4.80 79.58 -22.72
N GLY A 554 -4.08 79.85 -21.63
CA GLY A 554 -3.55 78.85 -20.69
C GLY A 554 -2.62 77.74 -21.22
N TYR A 555 -1.31 77.99 -21.18
CA TYR A 555 -0.36 76.92 -20.86
C TYR A 555 -0.49 76.60 -19.36
N VAL A 556 -1.02 75.42 -19.03
CA VAL A 556 -0.76 74.78 -17.73
C VAL A 556 0.43 73.86 -17.93
N LEU A 557 1.59 74.32 -17.47
CA LEU A 557 2.77 73.48 -17.24
C LEU A 557 2.46 72.55 -16.06
N LEU A 558 2.09 71.29 -16.34
CA LEU A 558 2.03 70.27 -15.31
C LEU A 558 3.47 69.84 -14.99
N THR A 559 4.00 70.35 -13.88
CA THR A 559 5.27 69.89 -13.31
C THR A 559 5.04 68.53 -12.66
N ILE A 560 5.47 67.44 -13.29
CA ILE A 560 5.48 66.11 -12.69
C ILE A 560 6.62 66.04 -11.67
N TYR A 561 6.26 65.81 -10.40
CA TYR A 561 7.19 65.47 -9.33
C TYR A 561 7.79 64.08 -9.60
N LYS A 562 9.11 64.03 -9.77
CA LYS A 562 9.89 62.79 -9.77
C LYS A 562 10.12 62.38 -8.31
N PHE A 563 9.32 61.47 -7.77
CA PHE A 563 9.63 60.83 -6.48
C PHE A 563 10.81 59.88 -6.67
N LYS A 564 11.97 60.29 -6.15
CA LYS A 564 13.14 59.42 -5.99
C LYS A 564 12.98 58.66 -4.67
N LYS A 565 12.85 57.34 -4.77
CA LYS A 565 12.88 56.36 -3.68
C LYS A 565 14.06 56.68 -2.75
N LYS A 566 13.80 56.84 -1.46
CA LYS A 566 14.82 56.88 -0.41
C LYS A 566 14.85 55.48 0.20
N GLU A 567 16.01 54.85 0.11
CA GLU A 567 16.33 53.62 0.84
C GLU A 567 16.12 53.84 2.34
N LEU A 568 15.42 52.88 2.95
CA LEU A 568 15.71 52.30 4.26
C LEU A 568 15.11 50.89 4.28
#